data_AF-A0AAU5H0J4-F1
#
_entry.id   AF-A0AAU5H0J4-F1
#
_cell.length_a   1.000
_cell.length_b   1.000
_cell.length_c   1.000
_cell.angle_alpha   90.00
_cell.angle_beta   90.00
_cell.angle_gamma   90.00
#
_symmetry.space_group_name_H-M   'P 1'
#
loop_
_entity.id
_entity.type
_entity.pdbx_description
1 polymer ?
#
loop_
_entity_poly.entity_id
_entity_poly.type
_entity_poly.pdbx_seq_one_letter_code
_entity_poly.pdbx_strand_id
1 'polypeptide(L)'
;MAGMLMAAARAGARVVDGVELVLWPDSDAVQYYGITEPEDVEWMWDKLTPHPWKCFEQPLRLNDPAALARIPRAEIHTTSSLAMAPPGTADALAGQEQTWVVDSGHDLMVTTPKAVAEILLGLAVR
;
A
#
# COMPACT_ATOMS: atom_id res chain seq x y z
N MET A 1 -13.71 -0.20 7.26
CA MET A 1 -13.33 -0.53 5.88
C MET A 1 -12.27 -1.63 5.82
N ALA A 2 -11.11 -1.49 6.48
CA ALA A 2 -10.04 -2.50 6.46
C ALA A 2 -10.50 -3.94 6.78
N GLY A 3 -11.33 -4.14 7.81
CA GLY A 3 -11.87 -5.47 8.14
C GLY A 3 -12.74 -6.11 7.04
N MET A 4 -13.41 -5.30 6.22
CA MET A 4 -14.22 -5.77 5.10
C MET A 4 -13.33 -6.26 3.95
N LEU A 5 -12.28 -5.50 3.61
CA LEU A 5 -11.30 -5.89 2.60
C LEU A 5 -10.57 -7.18 2.99
N MET A 6 -10.20 -7.31 4.27
CA MET A 6 -9.59 -8.53 4.80
C MET A 6 -10.53 -9.74 4.72
N ALA A 7 -11.81 -9.57 5.03
CA ALA A 7 -12.81 -10.62 4.90
C ALA A 7 -13.00 -11.04 3.42
N ALA A 8 -13.05 -10.07 2.50
CA ALA A 8 -13.14 -10.34 1.06
C ALA A 8 -11.91 -11.10 0.54
N ALA A 9 -10.70 -10.67 0.91
CA ALA A 9 -9.47 -11.37 0.56
C ALA A 9 -9.47 -12.82 1.10
N ARG A 10 -9.90 -13.02 2.34
CA ARG A 10 -9.99 -14.35 2.96
C ARG A 10 -11.03 -15.25 2.29
N ALA A 11 -12.16 -14.70 1.83
CA ALA A 11 -13.19 -15.46 1.13
C ALA A 11 -12.68 -16.07 -0.20
N GLY A 12 -11.72 -15.43 -0.85
CA GLY A 12 -11.07 -15.92 -2.07
C GLY A 12 -9.87 -16.85 -1.83
N ALA A 13 -9.60 -17.29 -0.60
CA ALA A 13 -8.41 -18.05 -0.27
C ALA A 13 -8.36 -19.43 -0.97
N ARG A 14 -7.17 -19.82 -1.41
CA ARG A 14 -6.88 -21.15 -1.98
C ARG A 14 -5.57 -21.67 -1.40
N VAL A 15 -5.41 -23.00 -1.33
CA VAL A 15 -4.15 -23.63 -0.91
C VAL A 15 -3.41 -24.13 -2.14
N VAL A 16 -2.15 -23.73 -2.30
CA VAL A 16 -1.22 -24.25 -3.32
C VAL A 16 0.04 -24.71 -2.62
N ASP A 17 0.43 -25.97 -2.85
CA ASP A 17 1.62 -26.58 -2.25
C ASP A 17 1.73 -26.39 -0.72
N GLY A 18 0.58 -26.41 -0.03
CA GLY A 18 0.50 -26.24 1.42
C GLY A 18 0.53 -24.80 1.92
N VAL A 19 0.55 -23.80 1.02
CA VAL A 19 0.49 -22.37 1.35
C VAL A 19 -0.90 -21.81 1.09
N GLU A 20 -1.50 -21.18 2.09
CA GLU A 20 -2.74 -20.42 1.93
C GLU A 20 -2.45 -19.08 1.23
N LEU A 21 -3.11 -18.87 0.10
CA LEU A 21 -2.92 -17.76 -0.81
C LEU A 21 -4.25 -17.01 -1.02
N VAL A 22 -4.20 -15.68 -0.92
CA VAL A 22 -5.32 -14.75 -1.15
C VAL A 22 -4.97 -13.75 -2.25
N LEU A 23 -5.86 -12.79 -2.55
CA LEU A 23 -5.61 -11.74 -3.55
C LEU A 23 -5.17 -12.32 -4.90
N TRP A 24 -5.87 -13.35 -5.36
CA TRP A 24 -5.62 -13.94 -6.67
C TRP A 24 -5.82 -12.87 -7.75
N PRO A 25 -4.88 -12.73 -8.71
CA PRO A 25 -5.06 -11.78 -9.80
C PRO A 25 -6.34 -12.11 -10.57
N ASP A 26 -7.28 -11.17 -10.57
CA ASP A 26 -8.51 -11.19 -11.36
C ASP A 26 -8.65 -9.86 -12.09
N SER A 27 -9.66 -9.73 -12.96
CA SER A 27 -9.87 -8.53 -13.77
C SER A 27 -10.03 -7.25 -12.95
N ASP A 28 -10.42 -7.38 -11.67
CA ASP A 28 -10.69 -6.25 -10.79
C ASP A 28 -9.47 -5.93 -9.91
N ALA A 29 -8.50 -6.84 -9.81
CA ALA A 29 -7.29 -6.72 -9.01
C ALA A 29 -6.54 -5.40 -9.27
N VAL A 30 -6.43 -5.03 -10.55
CA VAL A 30 -5.72 -3.82 -11.01
C VAL A 30 -6.37 -2.53 -10.50
N GLN A 31 -7.70 -2.54 -10.35
CA GLN A 31 -8.43 -1.37 -9.87
C GLN A 31 -8.18 -1.08 -8.39
N TYR A 32 -7.96 -2.12 -7.57
CA TYR A 32 -7.60 -1.93 -6.15
C TYR A 32 -6.24 -1.24 -5.98
N TYR A 33 -5.34 -1.40 -6.96
CA TYR A 33 -4.04 -0.74 -6.99
C TYR A 33 -4.11 0.68 -7.56
N GLY A 34 -5.29 1.14 -8.01
CA GLY A 34 -5.50 2.49 -8.53
C GLY A 34 -4.73 2.77 -9.83
N ILE A 35 -4.42 1.72 -10.58
CA ILE A 35 -3.77 1.81 -11.90
C ILE A 35 -4.86 1.78 -12.96
N THR A 36 -4.90 2.81 -13.80
CA THR A 36 -5.97 3.00 -14.80
C THR A 36 -5.46 3.10 -16.23
N GLU A 37 -4.21 3.51 -16.43
CA GLU A 37 -3.64 3.67 -17.77
C GLU A 37 -3.42 2.29 -18.42
N PRO A 38 -3.94 2.06 -19.65
CA PRO A 38 -3.91 0.73 -20.26
C PRO A 38 -2.51 0.11 -20.37
N GLU A 39 -1.49 0.93 -20.62
CA GLU A 39 -0.10 0.48 -20.71
C GLU A 39 0.45 0.00 -19.36
N ASP A 40 0.12 0.68 -18.26
CA ASP A 40 0.51 0.27 -16.91
C ASP A 40 -0.26 -0.97 -16.46
N VAL A 41 -1.55 -1.07 -16.84
CA VAL A 41 -2.38 -2.26 -16.59
C VAL A 41 -1.77 -3.49 -17.27
N GLU A 42 -1.45 -3.38 -18.56
CA GLU A 42 -0.84 -4.45 -19.34
C GLU A 42 0.52 -4.85 -18.77
N TRP A 43 1.35 -3.85 -18.42
CA TRP A 43 2.65 -4.09 -17.81
C TRP A 43 2.55 -4.76 -16.43
N MET A 44 1.55 -4.42 -15.60
CA MET A 44 1.43 -4.98 -14.27
C MET A 44 0.87 -6.40 -14.28
N TRP A 45 -0.02 -6.71 -15.23
CA TRP A 45 -0.80 -7.94 -15.25
C TRP A 45 0.06 -9.22 -15.14
N ASP A 46 1.18 -9.27 -15.85
CA ASP A 46 2.09 -10.43 -15.86
C ASP A 46 2.95 -10.57 -14.58
N LYS A 47 2.94 -9.57 -13.70
CA LYS A 47 3.71 -9.53 -12.43
C LYS A 47 2.85 -9.86 -11.22
N LEU A 48 1.53 -9.80 -11.35
CA LEU A 48 0.63 -10.07 -10.24
C LEU A 48 0.66 -11.55 -9.86
N THR A 49 0.83 -11.81 -8.58
CA THR A 49 0.79 -13.16 -8.00
C THR A 49 -0.08 -13.12 -6.74
N PRO A 50 -0.72 -14.25 -6.38
CA PRO A 50 -1.49 -14.31 -5.15
C PRO A 50 -0.59 -14.13 -3.92
N HIS A 51 -1.12 -13.50 -2.87
CA HIS A 51 -0.38 -13.12 -1.68
C HIS A 51 -0.52 -14.17 -0.56
N PRO A 52 0.57 -14.60 0.11
CA PRO A 52 0.48 -15.50 1.26
C PRO A 52 -0.34 -14.93 2.42
N TRP A 53 -1.39 -15.64 2.83
CA TRP A 53 -2.31 -15.15 3.86
C TRP A 53 -1.61 -14.84 5.21
N LYS A 54 -0.55 -15.61 5.53
CA LYS A 54 0.24 -15.41 6.75
C LYS A 54 0.88 -14.03 6.85
N CYS A 55 1.16 -13.34 5.72
CA CYS A 55 1.66 -11.98 5.75
C CYS A 55 0.67 -10.99 6.40
N PHE A 56 -0.62 -11.33 6.43
CA PHE A 56 -1.65 -10.51 7.06
C PHE A 56 -2.03 -10.98 8.46
N GLU A 57 -2.18 -12.29 8.67
CA GLU A 57 -2.70 -12.82 9.95
C GLU A 57 -1.63 -13.04 11.01
N GLN A 58 -0.36 -13.23 10.61
CA GLN A 58 0.70 -13.54 11.55
C GLN A 58 1.02 -12.30 12.39
N PRO A 59 0.89 -12.36 13.74
CA PRO A 59 1.17 -11.20 14.57
C PRO A 59 2.66 -10.84 14.55
N LEU A 60 2.97 -9.59 14.23
CA LEU A 60 4.31 -9.02 14.41
C LEU A 60 4.50 -8.61 15.87
N ARG A 61 5.50 -9.19 16.56
CA ARG A 61 5.85 -8.86 17.95
C ARG A 61 7.13 -8.04 17.98
N LEU A 62 7.02 -6.76 18.35
CA LEU A 62 8.16 -5.85 18.50
C LEU A 62 8.52 -5.77 19.99
N ASN A 63 9.74 -6.18 20.35
CA ASN A 63 10.16 -6.33 21.75
C ASN A 63 10.94 -5.12 22.30
N ASP A 64 11.23 -4.11 21.46
CA ASP A 64 11.91 -2.88 21.88
C ASP A 64 11.20 -1.64 21.29
N PRO A 65 10.12 -1.17 21.95
CA PRO A 65 9.40 0.02 21.53
C PRO A 65 10.27 1.30 21.54
N ALA A 66 11.26 1.36 22.43
CA ALA A 66 12.15 2.51 22.52
C ALA A 66 13.08 2.59 21.31
N ALA A 67 13.59 1.45 20.83
CA ALA A 67 14.33 1.40 19.58
C ALA A 67 13.46 1.76 18.38
N LEU A 68 12.23 1.24 18.30
CA LEU A 68 11.31 1.57 17.23
C LEU A 68 11.04 3.07 17.15
N ALA A 69 10.77 3.72 18.28
CA ALA A 69 10.47 5.15 18.35
C ALA A 69 11.65 6.06 17.92
N ARG A 70 12.89 5.53 17.85
CA ARG A 70 14.06 6.29 17.41
C ARG A 70 14.30 6.23 15.90
N ILE A 71 13.58 5.39 15.16
CA ILE A 71 13.75 5.26 13.72
C ILE A 71 13.13 6.50 13.04
N PRO A 72 13.91 7.28 12.26
CA PRO A 72 13.35 8.39 11.49
C PRO A 72 12.27 7.87 10.52
N ARG A 73 11.16 8.60 10.44
CA ARG A 73 10.00 8.22 9.62
C ARG A 73 9.58 9.37 8.73
N ALA A 74 9.36 9.04 7.47
CA ALA A 74 8.72 9.87 6.47
C ALA A 74 7.45 9.16 5.98
N GLU A 75 6.42 9.93 5.64
CA GLU A 75 5.13 9.38 5.19
C GLU A 75 4.76 9.94 3.82
N ILE A 76 4.51 9.06 2.85
CA ILE A 76 4.01 9.44 1.52
C ILE A 76 2.65 8.79 1.36
N HIS A 77 1.61 9.60 1.31
CA HIS A 77 0.22 9.18 1.18
C HIS A 77 -0.29 9.46 -0.21
N THR A 78 -1.30 8.70 -0.63
CA THR A 78 -2.03 8.96 -1.88
C THR A 78 -3.40 9.54 -1.56
N THR A 79 -3.94 10.39 -2.45
CA THR A 79 -5.31 10.92 -2.31
C THR A 79 -6.33 9.78 -2.18
N SER A 80 -6.15 8.70 -2.95
CA SER A 80 -6.97 7.47 -2.85
C SER A 80 -6.86 6.77 -1.49
N SER A 81 -5.66 6.63 -0.91
CA SER A 81 -5.49 6.02 0.41
C SER A 81 -6.13 6.85 1.53
N LEU A 82 -6.04 8.18 1.45
CA LEU A 82 -6.65 9.08 2.43
C LEU A 82 -8.17 9.10 2.33
N ALA A 83 -8.74 8.93 1.14
CA ALA A 83 -10.19 8.78 0.96
C ALA A 83 -10.75 7.53 1.67
N MET A 84 -9.91 6.51 1.88
CA MET A 84 -10.25 5.27 2.58
C MET A 84 -9.89 5.30 4.07
N ALA A 85 -9.20 6.34 4.53
CA ALA A 85 -8.78 6.52 5.91
C ALA A 85 -9.94 7.03 6.80
N PRO A 86 -9.81 6.93 8.13
CA PRO A 86 -10.78 7.56 9.04
C PRO A 86 -10.95 9.06 8.76
N PRO A 87 -12.16 9.62 8.93
CA PRO A 87 -12.39 11.06 8.77
C PRO A 87 -11.42 11.89 9.61
N GLY A 88 -10.91 12.99 9.04
CA GLY A 88 -9.94 13.88 9.69
C GLY A 88 -8.48 13.44 9.58
N THR A 89 -8.18 12.27 8.97
CA THR A 89 -6.79 11.83 8.76
C THR A 89 -6.01 12.80 7.88
N ALA A 90 -6.59 13.26 6.77
CA ALA A 90 -5.95 14.23 5.88
C ALA A 90 -5.64 15.55 6.61
N ASP A 91 -6.58 16.05 7.42
CA ASP A 91 -6.41 17.28 8.19
C ASP A 91 -5.31 17.14 9.26
N ALA A 92 -5.22 15.97 9.91
CA ALA A 92 -4.19 15.68 10.91
C ALA A 92 -2.78 15.59 10.32
N LEU A 93 -2.68 15.18 9.05
CA LEU A 93 -1.41 15.08 8.30
C LEU A 93 -1.00 16.43 7.67
N ALA A 94 -1.95 17.35 7.47
CA ALA A 94 -1.67 18.63 6.86
C ALA A 94 -0.65 19.44 7.68
N GLY A 95 0.45 19.82 7.04
CA GLY A 95 1.51 20.62 7.66
C GLY A 95 2.47 19.83 8.57
N GLN A 96 2.32 18.52 8.69
CA GLN A 96 3.30 17.68 9.37
C GLN A 96 4.62 17.66 8.58
N GLU A 97 5.74 17.76 9.29
CA GLU A 97 7.05 17.60 8.67
C GLU A 97 7.19 16.18 8.10
N GLN A 98 7.91 16.05 6.99
CA GLN A 98 8.19 14.75 6.34
C GLN A 98 6.93 13.95 5.97
N THR A 99 5.83 14.66 5.69
CA THR A 99 4.59 14.07 5.22
C THR A 99 4.21 14.68 3.88
N TRP A 100 3.90 13.84 2.90
CA TRP A 100 3.48 14.24 1.57
C TRP A 100 2.17 13.55 1.19
N VAL A 101 1.35 14.25 0.42
CA VAL A 101 0.18 13.68 -0.24
C VAL A 101 0.37 13.83 -1.74
N VAL A 102 0.38 12.71 -2.45
CA VAL A 102 0.47 12.65 -3.91
C VAL A 102 -0.91 12.38 -4.46
N ASP A 103 -1.33 13.17 -5.45
CA ASP A 103 -2.59 12.93 -6.14
C ASP A 103 -2.46 11.73 -7.08
N SER A 104 -2.90 10.56 -6.60
CA SER A 104 -2.68 9.27 -7.26
C SER A 104 -3.59 8.16 -6.69
N GLY A 105 -3.73 7.09 -7.48
CA GLY A 105 -4.12 5.76 -7.02
C GLY A 105 -3.13 5.16 -6.01
N HIS A 106 -3.43 3.94 -5.52
CA HIS A 106 -2.67 3.28 -4.45
C HIS A 106 -1.20 3.07 -4.82
N ASP A 107 -0.92 2.53 -6.00
CA ASP A 107 0.43 2.20 -6.47
C ASP A 107 1.10 3.41 -7.15
N LEU A 108 1.26 4.48 -6.38
CA LEU A 108 1.90 5.73 -6.82
C LEU A 108 3.32 5.54 -7.40
N MET A 109 4.00 4.45 -7.04
CA MET A 109 5.31 4.09 -7.58
C MET A 109 5.25 3.74 -9.07
N VAL A 110 4.09 3.32 -9.56
CA VAL A 110 3.85 2.96 -10.97
C VAL A 110 3.30 4.18 -11.71
N THR A 111 2.27 4.84 -11.17
CA THR A 111 1.53 5.90 -11.86
C THR A 111 2.20 7.28 -11.77
N THR A 112 2.95 7.56 -10.69
CA THR A 112 3.62 8.85 -10.46
C THR A 112 5.09 8.73 -10.03
N PRO A 113 5.91 7.89 -10.70
CA PRO A 113 7.25 7.53 -10.25
C PRO A 113 8.19 8.72 -10.08
N LYS A 114 8.03 9.77 -10.92
CA LYS A 114 8.85 10.99 -10.84
C LYS A 114 8.60 11.75 -9.53
N ALA A 115 7.33 11.95 -9.16
CA ALA A 115 6.98 12.63 -7.92
C ALA A 115 7.53 11.89 -6.71
N VAL A 116 7.44 10.55 -6.71
CA VAL A 116 8.01 9.75 -5.62
C VAL A 116 9.53 9.86 -5.59
N ALA A 117 10.20 9.74 -6.74
CA ALA A 117 11.66 9.85 -6.81
C ALA A 117 12.17 11.20 -6.29
N GLU A 118 11.49 12.30 -6.64
CA GLU A 118 11.81 13.65 -6.14
C GLU A 118 11.70 13.74 -4.61
N ILE A 119 10.63 13.19 -4.03
CA ILE A 119 10.45 13.15 -2.57
C ILE A 119 11.57 12.34 -1.92
N LEU A 120 11.86 11.14 -2.43
CA LEU A 120 12.88 10.25 -1.88
C LEU A 120 14.29 10.85 -1.98
N LEU A 121 14.63 11.49 -3.10
CA LEU A 121 15.90 12.19 -3.25
C LEU A 121 16.02 13.39 -2.30
N GLY A 122 14.93 14.13 -2.09
CA GLY A 122 14.86 15.23 -1.12
C GLY A 122 15.04 14.78 0.34
N LEU A 123 14.69 13.52 0.65
CA LEU A 123 14.94 12.90 1.95
C LEU A 123 16.40 12.43 2.11
N ALA A 124 17.02 11.93 1.05
CA ALA A 124 18.36 11.35 1.09
C ALA A 124 19.49 12.36 1.33
N VAL A 125 19.27 13.64 1.04
CA VAL A 125 20.26 14.72 1.17
C VAL A 125 20.20 15.45 2.52
N ARG A 126 19.43 14.92 3.48
CA ARG A 126 19.22 15.51 4.80
C ARG A 126 20.06 14.85 5.88
#